data_AF-A0A354WM90-F1
#
_entry.id   AF-A0A354WM90-F1
#
_cell.length_a   1.000
_cell.length_b   1.000
_cell.length_c   1.000
_cell.angle_alpha   90.00
_cell.angle_beta   90.00
_cell.angle_gamma   90.00
#
_symmetry.space_group_name_H-M   'P 1'
#
loop_
_entity.id
_entity.type
_entity.pdbx_description
1 polymer ?
#
loop_
_entity_poly.entity_id
_entity_poly.type
_entity_poly.pdbx_seq_one_letter_code
_entity_poly.pdbx_strand_id
1 'polypeptide(L)'
;MNYNVKSELRRSMDAIHFSGDDKERMVALLMSAEAPRQRRSGKKLLLLALAATLVVGALTGAAVFTRWSRSAQTAYNPPQQVKEQAEKSGLSVMLEDKQKETTPGEVLSATDQGITITAVQTIADSYGAQIIFRIDGFDLPEDRIPDIFWDSVTIDGDLHFASSFSGGFYDGLTRDKDGHLVYASNGQPVARRDDEFQSIISQWVAEDGSMEYEFRFNFLDPGESYFGKEFAVHFTGLGVQSEKKAEMGEQLVSGSWDLHWTLTGADNSESSVTITPNAEIGDSGLTLLE
;
A
#
# COMPACT_ATOMS: atom_id res chain seq x y z
N MET A 1 36.82 31.45 -8.96
CA MET A 1 37.15 31.20 -7.54
C MET A 1 36.80 29.75 -7.25
N ASN A 2 37.77 28.82 -7.30
CA ASN A 2 37.50 27.42 -6.96
C ASN A 2 37.56 27.28 -5.44
N TYR A 3 36.41 27.07 -4.81
CA TYR A 3 36.31 26.78 -3.39
C TYR A 3 36.87 25.38 -3.14
N ASN A 4 38.06 25.30 -2.54
CA ASN A 4 38.68 24.03 -2.22
C ASN A 4 38.16 23.52 -0.87
N VAL A 5 36.95 22.93 -0.90
CA VAL A 5 36.21 22.38 0.26
C VAL A 5 37.08 21.44 1.12
N LYS A 6 38.03 20.73 0.49
CA LYS A 6 38.98 19.84 1.18
C LYS A 6 39.92 20.57 2.14
N SER A 7 40.24 21.83 1.85
CA SER A 7 41.13 22.65 2.69
C SER A 7 40.42 23.22 3.92
N GLU A 8 39.13 23.52 3.85
CA GLU A 8 38.35 24.01 5.00
C GLU A 8 37.96 22.87 5.95
N LEU A 9 37.63 21.69 5.43
CA LEU A 9 37.34 20.50 6.23
C LEU A 9 38.56 20.10 7.08
N ARG A 10 39.76 20.04 6.50
CA ARG A 10 41.01 19.81 7.25
C ARG A 10 41.24 20.86 8.33
N ARG A 11 40.97 22.14 8.05
CA ARG A 11 41.16 23.25 8.99
C ARG A 11 40.19 23.18 10.19
N SER A 12 38.96 22.73 9.97
CA SER A 12 37.98 22.52 11.05
C SER A 12 38.35 21.32 11.94
N MET A 13 39.01 20.30 11.37
CA MET A 13 39.42 19.08 12.07
C MET A 13 40.75 19.20 12.82
N ASP A 14 41.49 20.31 12.67
CA ASP A 14 42.65 20.62 13.50
C ASP A 14 42.25 21.26 14.85
N ALA A 15 40.98 21.65 15.01
CA ALA A 15 40.43 22.13 16.28
C ALA A 15 40.01 21.00 17.25
N ILE A 16 40.07 19.74 16.80
CA ILE A 16 39.70 18.55 17.58
C ILE A 16 40.80 17.49 17.40
N HIS A 17 41.41 17.01 18.49
CA HIS A 17 42.53 16.08 18.44
C HIS A 17 42.13 14.69 17.90
N PHE A 18 42.25 14.50 16.58
CA PHE A 18 42.19 13.20 15.91
C PHE A 18 43.58 12.81 15.36
N SER A 19 43.88 11.51 15.41
CA SER A 19 45.07 10.90 14.80
C SER A 19 45.03 11.02 13.27
N GLY A 20 46.21 11.15 12.63
CA GLY A 20 46.33 11.46 11.19
C GLY A 20 45.64 10.46 10.26
N ASP A 21 45.58 9.17 10.62
CA ASP A 21 44.95 8.13 9.80
C ASP A 21 43.41 8.17 9.83
N ASP A 22 42.81 8.56 10.97
CA ASP A 22 41.35 8.67 11.09
C ASP A 22 40.81 9.85 10.27
N LYS A 23 41.61 10.91 10.12
CA LYS A 23 41.25 12.08 9.31
C LYS A 23 41.13 11.71 7.82
N GLU A 24 42.03 10.89 7.30
CA GLU A 24 42.01 10.47 5.89
C GLU A 24 40.88 9.47 5.60
N ARG A 25 40.57 8.57 6.54
CA ARG A 25 39.43 7.64 6.41
C ARG A 25 38.08 8.35 6.39
N MET A 26 37.88 9.35 7.25
CA MET A 26 36.64 10.12 7.34
C MET A 26 36.40 10.98 6.09
N VAL A 27 37.46 11.58 5.53
CA VAL A 27 37.37 12.35 4.28
C VAL A 27 37.07 11.44 3.08
N ALA A 28 37.60 10.21 3.08
CA ALA A 28 37.28 9.22 2.04
C ALA A 28 35.83 8.72 2.13
N LEU A 29 35.28 8.60 3.34
CA LEU A 29 33.89 8.18 3.60
C LEU A 29 32.87 9.25 3.21
N LEU A 30 33.18 10.53 3.45
CA LEU A 30 32.32 11.65 3.10
C LEU A 30 32.30 11.91 1.58
N MET A 31 33.40 11.66 0.87
CA MET A 31 33.45 11.79 -0.60
C MET A 31 32.87 10.58 -1.34
N SER A 32 32.64 9.44 -0.68
CA SER A 32 31.99 8.26 -1.28
C SER A 32 30.47 8.23 -1.08
N ALA A 33 29.92 9.13 -0.28
CA ALA A 33 28.48 9.23 0.00
C ALA A 33 27.67 10.00 -1.06
N GLU A 34 28.31 10.52 -2.12
CA GLU A 34 27.59 11.10 -3.26
C GLU A 34 27.22 10.02 -4.29
N ALA A 35 26.21 9.20 -3.92
CA ALA A 35 25.54 8.25 -4.79
C ALA A 35 24.05 8.62 -4.92
N PRO A 36 23.41 8.32 -6.07
CA PRO A 36 22.37 9.15 -6.65
C PRO A 36 21.06 9.12 -5.86
N ARG A 37 20.35 10.26 -5.86
CA ARG A 37 18.97 10.40 -5.37
C ARG A 37 18.06 9.34 -5.99
N GLN A 38 17.95 8.20 -5.32
CA GLN A 38 17.06 7.13 -5.69
C GLN A 38 15.66 7.53 -5.20
N ARG A 39 14.75 7.72 -6.15
CA ARG A 39 13.34 8.05 -5.93
C ARG A 39 12.72 6.97 -5.02
N ARG A 40 12.59 7.28 -3.72
CA ARG A 40 12.05 6.35 -2.71
C ARG A 40 10.58 6.06 -3.06
N SER A 41 10.24 4.79 -3.30
CA SER A 41 8.86 4.36 -3.56
C SER A 41 8.02 4.45 -2.28
N GLY A 42 6.81 5.00 -2.35
CA GLY A 42 5.89 5.20 -1.22
C GLY A 42 5.64 3.95 -0.35
N LYS A 43 5.84 2.75 -0.89
CA LYS A 43 5.81 1.46 -0.16
C LYS A 43 6.72 1.41 1.09
N LYS A 44 7.84 2.14 1.09
CA LYS A 44 8.77 2.18 2.24
C LYS A 44 8.37 3.18 3.33
N LEU A 45 7.59 4.21 3.00
CA LEU A 45 7.12 5.21 3.96
C LEU A 45 6.01 4.66 4.87
N LEU A 46 5.10 3.84 4.33
CA LEU A 46 4.05 3.19 5.12
C LEU A 46 4.61 2.20 6.16
N LEU A 47 5.66 1.44 5.80
CA LEU A 47 6.37 0.54 6.72
C LEU A 47 7.19 1.29 7.79
N LEU A 48 7.70 2.49 7.47
CA LEU A 48 8.41 3.33 8.44
C LEU A 48 7.48 3.95 9.49
N ALA A 49 6.23 4.25 9.13
CA ALA A 49 5.22 4.71 10.09
C ALA A 49 4.79 3.61 11.08
N LEU A 50 4.88 2.34 10.68
CA LEU A 50 4.48 1.17 11.49
C LEU A 50 5.54 0.67 12.47
N ALA A 51 6.81 1.10 12.36
CA ALA A 51 7.90 0.55 13.18
C ALA A 51 8.16 1.27 14.52
N ALA A 52 7.42 2.33 14.87
CA ALA A 52 7.83 3.22 15.95
C ALA A 52 6.71 3.78 16.85
N THR A 53 5.80 2.91 17.30
CA THR A 53 4.91 3.20 18.44
C THR A 53 5.17 2.19 19.57
N LEU A 54 6.16 2.51 20.39
CA LEU A 54 6.48 1.79 21.62
C LEU A 54 5.77 2.47 22.81
N VAL A 55 4.52 2.10 23.08
CA VAL A 55 3.94 2.17 24.43
C VAL A 55 3.24 0.85 24.71
N VAL A 56 3.94 -0.04 25.41
CA VAL A 56 3.43 -1.34 25.85
C VAL A 56 2.40 -1.11 26.96
N GLY A 57 1.11 -1.14 26.60
CA GLY A 57 0.03 -1.42 27.53
C GLY A 57 -0.39 -2.88 27.38
N ALA A 58 -0.23 -3.68 28.44
CA ALA A 58 -0.45 -5.12 28.47
C ALA A 58 -1.77 -5.55 27.78
N LEU A 59 -1.67 -6.18 26.60
CA LEU A 59 -2.80 -6.79 25.92
C LEU A 59 -3.10 -8.14 26.59
N THR A 60 -4.08 -8.13 27.50
CA THR A 60 -4.82 -9.33 27.89
C THR A 60 -6.17 -9.26 27.18
N GLY A 61 -6.26 -9.90 26.01
CA GLY A 61 -7.46 -9.98 25.20
C GLY A 61 -7.23 -10.99 24.09
N ALA A 62 -8.22 -11.84 23.82
CA ALA A 62 -8.15 -12.96 22.89
C ALA A 62 -7.44 -12.58 21.59
N ALA A 63 -6.51 -13.41 21.13
CA ALA A 63 -5.83 -13.22 19.85
C ALA A 63 -6.88 -13.25 18.73
N VAL A 64 -7.33 -12.08 18.30
CA VAL A 64 -8.00 -11.90 17.03
C VAL A 64 -6.90 -12.12 16.00
N PHE A 65 -6.98 -13.21 15.24
CA PHE A 65 -6.12 -13.37 14.08
C PHE A 65 -6.45 -12.23 13.11
N THR A 66 -5.57 -11.25 13.04
CA THR A 66 -5.67 -10.11 12.11
C THR A 66 -5.55 -10.60 10.68
N ARG A 67 -6.71 -10.84 10.06
CA ARG A 67 -6.80 -11.33 8.69
C ARG A 67 -6.81 -10.12 7.76
N TRP A 68 -5.66 -9.82 7.16
CA TRP A 68 -5.58 -8.88 6.05
C TRP A 68 -6.01 -9.55 4.74
N SER A 69 -6.44 -8.73 3.76
CA SER A 69 -6.69 -9.18 2.38
C SER A 69 -5.45 -9.80 1.73
N ARG A 70 -5.63 -10.58 0.65
CA ARG A 70 -4.52 -11.28 -0.02
C ARG A 70 -3.53 -10.31 -0.64
N SER A 71 -4.06 -9.27 -1.28
CA SER A 71 -3.28 -8.20 -1.89
C SER A 71 -2.48 -7.41 -0.86
N ALA A 72 -3.08 -7.02 0.28
CA ALA A 72 -2.35 -6.33 1.35
C ALA A 72 -1.30 -7.24 2.01
N GLN A 73 -1.66 -8.50 2.29
CA GLN A 73 -0.73 -9.49 2.85
C GLN A 73 0.49 -9.66 1.93
N THR A 74 0.28 -9.72 0.62
CA THR A 74 1.35 -9.91 -0.36
C THR A 74 2.18 -8.64 -0.56
N ALA A 75 1.52 -7.47 -0.59
CA ALA A 75 2.19 -6.20 -0.83
C ALA A 75 3.09 -5.78 0.34
N TYR A 76 2.64 -6.01 1.58
CA TYR A 76 3.32 -5.53 2.78
C TYR A 76 4.03 -6.65 3.57
N ASN A 77 3.56 -7.89 3.47
CA ASN A 77 4.01 -9.03 4.25
C ASN A 77 4.31 -8.71 5.74
N PRO A 78 3.38 -8.03 6.45
CA PRO A 78 3.66 -7.54 7.79
C PRO A 78 3.68 -8.71 8.79
N PRO A 79 4.58 -8.69 9.80
CA PRO A 79 4.50 -9.61 10.92
C PRO A 79 3.21 -9.37 11.71
N GLN A 80 2.76 -10.40 12.44
CA GLN A 80 1.47 -10.38 13.15
C GLN A 80 1.30 -9.17 14.09
N GLN A 81 2.37 -8.80 14.80
CA GLN A 81 2.37 -7.63 15.70
C GLN A 81 2.09 -6.32 14.98
N VAL A 82 2.62 -6.15 13.75
CA VAL A 82 2.41 -4.93 12.95
C VAL A 82 0.97 -4.85 12.47
N LYS A 83 0.37 -5.99 12.11
CA LYS A 83 -1.06 -6.04 11.76
C LYS A 83 -1.96 -5.66 12.94
N GLU A 84 -1.71 -6.23 14.11
CA GLU A 84 -2.44 -5.92 15.35
C GLU A 84 -2.34 -4.44 15.71
N GLN A 85 -1.15 -3.85 15.55
CA GLN A 85 -0.95 -2.43 15.79
C GLN A 85 -1.69 -1.55 14.77
N ALA A 86 -1.60 -1.89 13.48
CA ALA A 86 -2.30 -1.16 12.42
C ALA A 86 -3.82 -1.21 12.60
N GLU A 87 -4.36 -2.35 13.05
CA GLU A 87 -5.78 -2.48 13.36
C GLU A 87 -6.17 -1.71 14.62
N LYS A 88 -5.37 -1.80 15.68
CA LYS A 88 -5.61 -1.08 16.92
C LYS A 88 -5.54 0.44 16.74
N SER A 89 -4.67 0.94 15.87
CA SER A 89 -4.55 2.37 15.58
C SER A 89 -5.63 2.89 14.64
N GLY A 90 -6.41 2.00 14.00
CA GLY A 90 -7.34 2.37 12.93
C GLY A 90 -6.66 2.65 11.58
N LEU A 91 -5.34 2.48 11.47
CA LEU A 91 -4.60 2.59 10.20
C LEU A 91 -5.11 1.56 9.19
N SER A 92 -5.33 0.32 9.64
CA SER A 92 -5.91 -0.77 8.86
C SER A 92 -7.24 -1.16 9.45
N VAL A 93 -8.31 -1.17 8.67
CA VAL A 93 -9.65 -1.57 9.14
C VAL A 93 -10.20 -2.64 8.24
N MET A 94 -10.52 -3.80 8.83
CA MET A 94 -11.24 -4.88 8.16
C MET A 94 -12.74 -4.54 8.13
N LEU A 95 -13.20 -4.04 6.99
CA LEU A 95 -14.59 -3.65 6.76
C LEU A 95 -15.51 -4.87 6.67
N GLU A 96 -15.01 -6.01 6.20
CA GLU A 96 -15.82 -7.24 6.13
C GLU A 96 -16.25 -7.76 7.51
N ASP A 97 -15.46 -7.52 8.56
CA ASP A 97 -15.83 -7.87 9.93
C ASP A 97 -16.93 -6.93 10.46
N LYS A 98 -16.88 -5.66 10.06
CA LYS A 98 -17.91 -4.66 10.38
C LYS A 98 -19.24 -4.90 9.70
N GLN A 99 -19.33 -5.68 8.61
CA GLN A 99 -20.63 -6.03 8.02
C GLN A 99 -21.59 -6.71 9.01
N LYS A 100 -21.05 -7.38 10.04
CA LYS A 100 -21.85 -8.01 11.10
C LYS A 100 -22.34 -7.00 12.14
N GLU A 101 -21.72 -5.83 12.19
CA GLU A 101 -22.08 -4.71 13.04
C GLU A 101 -22.96 -3.77 12.20
N THR A 102 -24.28 -3.83 12.37
CA THR A 102 -25.22 -2.96 11.65
C THR A 102 -25.00 -1.48 12.02
N THR A 103 -24.08 -0.79 11.33
CA THR A 103 -24.01 0.67 11.31
C THR A 103 -25.14 1.17 10.41
N PRO A 104 -26.13 1.92 10.94
CA PRO A 104 -27.25 2.38 10.13
C PRO A 104 -26.75 3.27 8.98
N GLY A 105 -27.07 2.90 7.75
CA GLY A 105 -26.77 3.69 6.56
C GLY A 105 -25.42 3.40 5.90
N GLU A 106 -24.62 2.43 6.37
CA GLU A 106 -23.43 1.99 5.62
C GLU A 106 -23.79 0.84 4.67
N VAL A 107 -23.24 0.88 3.45
CA VAL A 107 -23.32 -0.17 2.44
C VAL A 107 -21.90 -0.61 2.06
N LEU A 108 -21.45 -1.69 2.69
CA LEU A 108 -20.12 -2.29 2.46
C LEU A 108 -20.12 -3.39 1.40
N SER A 109 -21.30 -3.80 0.92
CA SER A 109 -21.45 -4.82 -0.10
C SER A 109 -22.70 -4.54 -0.93
N ALA A 110 -22.57 -4.65 -2.25
CA ALA A 110 -23.67 -4.54 -3.19
C ALA A 110 -23.63 -5.73 -4.15
N THR A 111 -24.80 -6.18 -4.59
CA THR A 111 -24.94 -7.27 -5.57
C THR A 111 -25.86 -6.82 -6.70
N ASP A 112 -25.37 -6.93 -7.93
CA ASP A 112 -26.12 -6.72 -9.17
C ASP A 112 -25.56 -7.65 -10.25
N GLN A 113 -26.38 -8.03 -11.23
CA GLN A 113 -26.02 -8.96 -12.31
C GLN A 113 -25.40 -10.29 -11.83
N GLY A 114 -25.73 -10.74 -10.62
CA GLY A 114 -25.15 -11.95 -10.02
C GLY A 114 -23.71 -11.79 -9.51
N ILE A 115 -23.17 -10.57 -9.53
CA ILE A 115 -21.84 -10.22 -9.05
C ILE A 115 -21.97 -9.40 -7.78
N THR A 116 -21.16 -9.74 -6.77
CA THR A 116 -21.09 -9.00 -5.51
C THR A 116 -19.76 -8.28 -5.41
N ILE A 117 -19.80 -6.97 -5.15
CA ILE A 117 -18.63 -6.15 -4.83
C ILE A 117 -18.69 -5.83 -3.34
N THR A 118 -17.64 -6.19 -2.60
CA THR A 118 -17.55 -6.00 -1.16
C THR A 118 -16.31 -5.20 -0.80
N ALA A 119 -16.46 -4.11 -0.05
CA ALA A 119 -15.32 -3.44 0.58
C ALA A 119 -14.78 -4.31 1.73
N VAL A 120 -13.52 -4.75 1.62
CA VAL A 120 -12.91 -5.73 2.55
C VAL A 120 -12.02 -5.04 3.57
N GLN A 121 -11.15 -4.15 3.11
CA GLN A 121 -10.13 -3.54 3.95
C GLN A 121 -9.83 -2.11 3.49
N THR A 122 -9.66 -1.21 4.45
CA THR A 122 -9.08 0.11 4.24
C THR A 122 -7.76 0.20 4.97
N ILE A 123 -6.73 0.73 4.31
CA ILE A 123 -5.48 1.16 4.93
C ILE A 123 -5.33 2.66 4.65
N ALA A 124 -5.49 3.52 5.66
CA ALA A 124 -5.56 4.96 5.46
C ALA A 124 -4.83 5.77 6.54
N ASP A 125 -4.07 6.77 6.09
CA ASP A 125 -3.35 7.75 6.91
C ASP A 125 -3.63 9.17 6.42
N SER A 126 -3.01 10.20 7.02
CA SER A 126 -3.27 11.60 6.66
C SER A 126 -2.91 11.96 5.21
N TYR A 127 -2.22 11.08 4.46
CA TYR A 127 -1.80 11.33 3.08
C TYR A 127 -2.75 10.72 2.06
N GLY A 128 -3.46 9.65 2.41
CA GLY A 128 -4.35 8.97 1.48
C GLY A 128 -4.89 7.65 2.00
N ALA A 129 -5.51 6.88 1.12
CA ALA A 129 -6.02 5.57 1.43
C ALA A 129 -5.76 4.55 0.33
N GLN A 130 -5.62 3.31 0.75
CA GLN A 130 -5.79 2.10 -0.05
C GLN A 130 -7.07 1.40 0.41
N ILE A 131 -7.97 1.14 -0.52
CA ILE A 131 -9.22 0.40 -0.30
C ILE A 131 -9.17 -0.86 -1.15
N ILE A 132 -9.54 -1.98 -0.56
CA ILE A 132 -9.48 -3.30 -1.19
C ILE A 132 -10.90 -3.82 -1.28
N PHE A 133 -11.32 -4.13 -2.49
CA PHE A 133 -12.61 -4.71 -2.79
C PHE A 133 -12.46 -6.16 -3.19
N ARG A 134 -13.36 -7.03 -2.70
CA ARG A 134 -13.55 -8.39 -3.21
C ARG A 134 -14.68 -8.39 -4.24
N ILE A 135 -14.44 -9.06 -5.37
CA ILE A 135 -15.39 -9.25 -6.45
C ILE A 135 -15.70 -10.74 -6.52
N ASP A 136 -16.95 -11.09 -6.25
CA ASP A 136 -17.47 -12.46 -6.29
C ASP A 136 -18.47 -12.61 -7.45
N GLY A 137 -18.41 -13.72 -8.18
CA GLY A 137 -19.41 -14.07 -9.21
C GLY A 137 -19.14 -13.54 -10.62
N PHE A 138 -18.01 -12.86 -10.87
CA PHE A 138 -17.60 -12.50 -12.23
C PHE A 138 -16.77 -13.61 -12.86
N ASP A 139 -17.26 -14.15 -13.99
CA ASP A 139 -16.54 -15.14 -14.80
C ASP A 139 -15.54 -14.43 -15.73
N LEU A 140 -14.29 -14.30 -15.28
CA LEU A 140 -13.22 -13.68 -16.07
C LEU A 140 -12.88 -14.60 -17.26
N PRO A 141 -13.00 -14.13 -18.52
CA PRO A 141 -12.62 -14.93 -19.67
C PRO A 141 -11.15 -15.37 -19.60
N GLU A 142 -10.89 -16.60 -20.02
CA GLU A 142 -9.56 -17.17 -20.03
C GLU A 142 -8.57 -16.25 -20.76
N ASP A 143 -7.36 -16.15 -20.22
CA ASP A 143 -6.28 -15.34 -20.77
C ASP A 143 -6.51 -13.82 -20.88
N ARG A 144 -7.58 -13.28 -20.28
CA ARG A 144 -7.81 -11.82 -20.23
C ARG A 144 -7.34 -11.19 -18.92
N ILE A 145 -7.08 -9.89 -18.98
CA ILE A 145 -6.73 -9.07 -17.80
C ILE A 145 -8.03 -8.41 -17.32
N PRO A 146 -8.45 -8.57 -16.06
CA PRO A 146 -9.68 -7.97 -15.56
C PRO A 146 -9.62 -6.44 -15.58
N ASP A 147 -10.78 -5.83 -15.78
CA ASP A 147 -11.00 -4.39 -15.67
C ASP A 147 -12.30 -4.08 -14.94
N ILE A 148 -12.38 -2.90 -14.33
CA ILE A 148 -13.54 -2.44 -13.57
C ILE A 148 -13.82 -0.98 -13.87
N PHE A 149 -15.10 -0.66 -14.00
CA PHE A 149 -15.57 0.64 -14.43
C PHE A 149 -16.31 1.31 -13.28
N TRP A 150 -16.04 2.60 -13.09
CA TRP A 150 -16.65 3.44 -12.06
C TRP A 150 -16.76 4.86 -12.61
N ASP A 151 -17.76 5.61 -12.17
CA ASP A 151 -18.04 6.97 -12.64
C ASP A 151 -18.05 8.01 -11.50
N SER A 152 -18.08 7.56 -10.24
CA SER A 152 -18.11 8.42 -9.07
C SER A 152 -17.31 7.83 -7.91
N VAL A 153 -16.48 8.67 -7.31
CA VAL A 153 -15.79 8.43 -6.03
C VAL A 153 -15.80 9.75 -5.27
N THR A 154 -16.32 9.77 -4.04
CA THR A 154 -16.45 11.00 -3.25
C THR A 154 -16.09 10.79 -1.79
N ILE A 155 -15.77 11.91 -1.11
CA ILE A 155 -15.77 12.00 0.36
C ILE A 155 -16.72 13.13 0.78
N ASP A 156 -17.73 12.84 1.61
CA ASP A 156 -18.85 13.75 1.94
C ASP A 156 -19.50 14.38 0.70
N GLY A 157 -19.57 13.63 -0.41
CA GLY A 157 -20.09 14.12 -1.69
C GLY A 157 -19.14 15.05 -2.47
N ASP A 158 -17.94 15.35 -1.96
CA ASP A 158 -16.92 16.09 -2.70
C ASP A 158 -16.15 15.15 -3.64
N LEU A 159 -16.09 15.53 -4.92
CA LEU A 159 -15.33 14.85 -5.98
C LEU A 159 -13.86 15.33 -6.06
N HIS A 160 -13.52 16.46 -5.43
CA HIS A 160 -12.21 17.10 -5.53
C HIS A 160 -11.33 16.86 -4.29
N PHE A 161 -11.55 15.76 -3.58
CA PHE A 161 -10.81 15.42 -2.36
C PHE A 161 -9.41 14.83 -2.60
N ALA A 162 -9.10 14.39 -3.84
CA ALA A 162 -7.90 13.64 -4.14
C ALA A 162 -7.00 14.31 -5.18
N SER A 163 -5.68 14.25 -4.96
CA SER A 163 -4.67 14.69 -5.93
C SER A 163 -4.32 13.63 -6.98
N SER A 164 -4.64 12.37 -6.71
CA SER A 164 -4.45 11.27 -7.66
C SER A 164 -5.31 10.06 -7.29
N PHE A 165 -5.77 9.35 -8.32
CA PHE A 165 -6.36 8.02 -8.20
C PHE A 165 -5.51 6.99 -8.96
N SER A 166 -5.47 5.76 -8.45
CA SER A 166 -4.95 4.60 -9.15
C SER A 166 -5.70 3.37 -8.71
N GLY A 167 -5.83 2.38 -9.58
CA GLY A 167 -6.39 1.10 -9.20
C GLY A 167 -5.91 -0.02 -10.10
N GLY A 168 -6.10 -1.25 -9.64
CA GLY A 168 -5.73 -2.43 -10.37
C GLY A 168 -6.15 -3.70 -9.64
N PHE A 169 -6.44 -4.74 -10.41
CA PHE A 169 -6.66 -6.07 -9.85
C PHE A 169 -5.35 -6.66 -9.33
N TYR A 170 -5.46 -7.41 -8.24
CA TYR A 170 -4.35 -8.17 -7.69
C TYR A 170 -4.00 -9.33 -8.63
N ASP A 171 -2.72 -9.41 -9.03
CA ASP A 171 -2.22 -10.35 -10.03
C ASP A 171 -1.86 -11.74 -9.46
N GLY A 172 -1.96 -11.92 -8.14
CA GLY A 172 -1.59 -13.16 -7.48
C GLY A 172 -0.07 -13.42 -7.45
N LEU A 173 0.74 -12.41 -7.75
CA LEU A 173 2.19 -12.55 -7.88
C LEU A 173 2.92 -11.92 -6.70
N THR A 174 4.10 -12.45 -6.40
CA THR A 174 5.04 -11.87 -5.43
C THR A 174 6.48 -12.13 -5.89
N ARG A 175 7.46 -11.74 -5.06
CA ARG A 175 8.87 -12.05 -5.28
C ARG A 175 9.39 -12.97 -4.19
N ASP A 176 10.20 -13.95 -4.59
CA ASP A 176 10.95 -14.78 -3.65
C ASP A 176 12.12 -14.01 -3.01
N LYS A 177 12.86 -14.67 -2.12
CA LYS A 177 14.04 -14.11 -1.44
C LYS A 177 15.17 -13.69 -2.40
N ASP A 178 15.20 -14.26 -3.59
CA ASP A 178 16.21 -13.99 -4.62
C ASP A 178 15.71 -12.93 -5.62
N GLY A 179 14.48 -12.43 -5.44
CA GLY A 179 13.84 -11.40 -6.24
C GLY A 179 13.11 -11.91 -7.49
N HIS A 180 13.01 -13.22 -7.70
CA HIS A 180 12.29 -13.81 -8.83
C HIS A 180 10.79 -13.74 -8.63
N LEU A 181 10.04 -13.55 -9.73
CA LEU A 181 8.59 -13.60 -9.71
C LEU A 181 8.11 -15.03 -9.46
N VAL A 182 7.26 -15.18 -8.45
CA VAL A 182 6.61 -16.42 -8.06
C VAL A 182 5.13 -16.18 -7.80
N TYR A 183 4.30 -17.22 -7.90
CA TYR A 183 2.91 -17.12 -7.46
C TYR A 183 2.85 -16.99 -5.93
N ALA A 184 2.07 -16.04 -5.44
CA ALA A 184 1.92 -15.79 -4.00
C ALA A 184 1.24 -16.96 -3.27
N SER A 185 0.40 -17.73 -3.98
CA SER A 185 -0.34 -18.88 -3.44
C SER A 185 0.55 -20.07 -3.07
N ASN A 186 1.60 -20.34 -3.85
CA ASN A 186 2.37 -21.59 -3.73
C ASN A 186 3.90 -21.43 -3.87
N GLY A 187 4.39 -20.22 -4.12
CA GLY A 187 5.81 -19.91 -4.29
C GLY A 187 6.47 -20.51 -5.53
N GLN A 188 5.70 -21.12 -6.44
CA GLN A 188 6.23 -21.68 -7.68
C GLN A 188 6.59 -20.58 -8.68
N PRO A 189 7.59 -20.80 -9.55
CA PRO A 189 7.91 -19.87 -10.64
C PRO A 189 6.68 -19.55 -11.49
N VAL A 190 6.54 -18.27 -11.83
CA VAL A 190 5.43 -17.80 -12.67
C VAL A 190 5.54 -18.38 -14.08
N ALA A 191 4.42 -18.90 -14.58
CA ALA A 191 4.33 -19.40 -15.94
C ALA A 191 4.30 -18.23 -16.94
N ARG A 192 4.83 -18.48 -18.13
CA ARG A 192 4.83 -17.51 -19.23
C ARG A 192 4.13 -18.10 -20.43
N ARG A 193 3.42 -17.26 -21.17
CA ARG A 193 2.83 -17.60 -22.44
C ARG A 193 3.92 -17.85 -23.46
N ASP A 194 3.66 -18.75 -24.39
CA ASP A 194 4.49 -18.95 -25.57
C ASP A 194 4.15 -17.90 -26.64
N ASP A 195 4.37 -16.63 -26.29
CA ASP A 195 4.23 -15.48 -27.18
C ASP A 195 5.57 -14.74 -27.33
N GLU A 196 5.62 -13.76 -28.25
CA GLU A 196 6.83 -12.98 -28.56
C GLU A 196 7.40 -12.27 -27.32
N PHE A 197 6.54 -11.88 -26.37
CA PHE A 197 6.91 -11.10 -25.20
C PHE A 197 7.09 -11.95 -23.95
N GLN A 198 6.86 -13.26 -24.05
CA GLN A 198 6.80 -14.21 -22.95
C GLN A 198 5.93 -13.66 -21.82
N SER A 199 4.71 -13.24 -22.18
CA SER A 199 3.78 -12.57 -21.27
C SER A 199 3.53 -13.42 -20.03
N ILE A 200 3.46 -12.76 -18.88
CA ILE A 200 3.22 -13.42 -17.60
C ILE A 200 1.78 -13.91 -17.53
N ILE A 201 1.60 -15.15 -17.05
CA ILE A 201 0.29 -15.70 -16.69
C ILE A 201 0.04 -15.36 -15.22
N SER A 202 -0.87 -14.41 -14.96
CA SER A 202 -1.25 -13.98 -13.61
C SER A 202 -2.35 -14.86 -13.01
N GLN A 203 -2.47 -14.85 -11.68
CA GLN A 203 -3.54 -15.50 -10.92
C GLN A 203 -4.52 -14.44 -10.39
N TRP A 204 -5.32 -13.87 -11.30
CA TRP A 204 -6.32 -12.84 -10.96
C TRP A 204 -7.43 -13.38 -10.05
N VAL A 205 -7.88 -14.61 -10.33
CA VAL A 205 -8.99 -15.28 -9.64
C VAL A 205 -8.43 -16.24 -8.58
N ALA A 206 -8.97 -16.17 -7.36
CA ALA A 206 -8.61 -17.08 -6.28
C ALA A 206 -9.17 -18.50 -6.47
N GLU A 207 -8.75 -19.41 -5.59
CA GLU A 207 -9.36 -20.74 -5.45
C GLU A 207 -10.86 -20.70 -5.12
N ASP A 208 -11.31 -19.67 -4.39
CA ASP A 208 -12.74 -19.47 -4.08
C ASP A 208 -13.54 -18.78 -5.19
N GLY A 209 -12.90 -18.49 -6.33
CA GLY A 209 -13.52 -17.80 -7.47
C GLY A 209 -13.56 -16.28 -7.35
N SER A 210 -13.08 -15.69 -6.25
CA SER A 210 -13.08 -14.25 -6.04
C SER A 210 -11.84 -13.55 -6.63
N MET A 211 -11.99 -12.29 -7.02
CA MET A 211 -10.87 -11.39 -7.33
C MET A 211 -10.75 -10.29 -6.27
N GLU A 212 -9.57 -9.69 -6.16
CA GLU A 212 -9.37 -8.47 -5.37
C GLU A 212 -9.02 -7.29 -6.28
N TYR A 213 -9.76 -6.19 -6.16
CA TYR A 213 -9.44 -4.92 -6.78
C TYR A 213 -8.91 -3.96 -5.72
N GLU A 214 -7.74 -3.40 -5.98
CA GLU A 214 -7.11 -2.40 -5.15
C GLU A 214 -7.37 -1.01 -5.73
N PHE A 215 -7.88 -0.11 -4.90
CA PHE A 215 -8.07 1.29 -5.24
C PHE A 215 -7.27 2.17 -4.28
N ARG A 216 -6.43 3.05 -4.81
CA ARG A 216 -5.58 3.94 -4.02
C ARG A 216 -5.78 5.38 -4.45
N PHE A 217 -5.80 6.27 -3.47
CA PHE A 217 -5.80 7.70 -3.71
C PHE A 217 -4.94 8.44 -2.68
N ASN A 218 -4.42 9.59 -3.11
CA ASN A 218 -3.77 10.55 -2.23
C ASN A 218 -4.72 11.71 -2.02
N PHE A 219 -4.86 12.18 -0.78
CA PHE A 219 -5.63 13.36 -0.47
C PHE A 219 -5.04 14.60 -1.15
N LEU A 220 -5.91 15.55 -1.50
CA LEU A 220 -5.49 16.82 -2.08
C LEU A 220 -4.83 17.71 -1.03
N ASP A 221 -5.41 17.75 0.18
CA ASP A 221 -4.93 18.56 1.30
C ASP A 221 -4.50 17.66 2.49
N PRO A 222 -3.28 17.08 2.45
CA PRO A 222 -2.77 16.25 3.53
C PRO A 222 -2.75 17.02 4.87
N GLY A 223 -3.35 16.42 5.91
CA GLY A 223 -3.46 17.03 7.24
C GLY A 223 -4.83 17.66 7.54
N GLU A 224 -5.70 17.83 6.55
CA GLU A 224 -7.13 17.93 6.82
C GLU A 224 -7.69 16.54 7.14
N SER A 225 -8.56 16.45 8.14
CA SER A 225 -9.11 15.16 8.53
C SER A 225 -10.23 14.76 7.57
N TYR A 226 -9.90 13.84 6.67
CA TYR A 226 -10.90 13.14 5.84
C TYR A 226 -11.57 11.97 6.57
N PHE A 227 -11.14 11.68 7.81
CA PHE A 227 -11.66 10.58 8.60
C PHE A 227 -12.96 10.97 9.32
N GLY A 228 -13.85 10.00 9.50
CA GLY A 228 -15.20 10.24 10.02
C GLY A 228 -16.20 10.76 8.98
N LYS A 229 -15.74 10.99 7.75
CA LYS A 229 -16.54 11.42 6.59
C LYS A 229 -17.04 10.21 5.81
N GLU A 230 -18.13 10.38 5.06
CA GLU A 230 -18.63 9.32 4.18
C GLU A 230 -17.72 9.18 2.97
N PHE A 231 -17.11 8.01 2.77
CA PHE A 231 -16.55 7.62 1.48
C PHE A 231 -17.63 6.92 0.67
N ALA A 232 -17.81 7.30 -0.58
CA ALA A 232 -18.75 6.64 -1.49
C ALA A 232 -18.10 6.36 -2.85
N VAL A 233 -18.40 5.20 -3.42
CA VAL A 233 -17.97 4.78 -4.75
C VAL A 233 -19.14 4.12 -5.48
N HIS A 234 -19.29 4.43 -6.77
CA HIS A 234 -20.22 3.78 -7.67
C HIS A 234 -19.48 3.08 -8.79
N PHE A 235 -19.59 1.74 -8.82
CA PHE A 235 -19.10 0.93 -9.93
C PHE A 235 -20.21 0.71 -10.96
N THR A 236 -19.87 0.82 -12.24
CA THR A 236 -20.80 0.76 -13.37
C THR A 236 -20.64 -0.51 -14.20
N GLY A 237 -19.56 -1.26 -13.98
CA GLY A 237 -19.32 -2.47 -14.75
C GLY A 237 -18.04 -3.21 -14.42
N LEU A 238 -17.97 -4.42 -14.96
CA LEU A 238 -16.80 -5.29 -14.95
C LEU A 238 -16.53 -5.77 -16.37
N GLY A 239 -15.27 -6.03 -16.64
CA GLY A 239 -14.84 -6.44 -17.96
C GLY A 239 -13.37 -6.78 -17.98
N VAL A 240 -12.73 -6.39 -19.07
CA VAL A 240 -11.37 -6.80 -19.38
C VAL A 240 -10.62 -5.67 -20.06
N GLN A 241 -9.31 -5.56 -19.81
CA GLN A 241 -8.50 -4.53 -20.45
C GLN A 241 -8.44 -4.77 -21.96
N SER A 242 -8.24 -3.68 -22.72
CA SER A 242 -7.99 -3.80 -24.15
C SER A 242 -6.64 -4.46 -24.40
N GLU A 243 -6.59 -5.34 -25.39
CA GLU A 243 -5.34 -5.93 -25.90
C GLU A 243 -4.49 -4.89 -26.65
N LYS A 244 -5.10 -3.77 -27.05
CA LYS A 244 -4.42 -2.67 -27.72
C LYS A 244 -4.04 -1.59 -26.71
N LYS A 245 -2.80 -1.12 -26.82
CA LYS A 245 -2.27 -0.05 -25.95
C LYS A 245 -3.10 1.23 -26.09
N ALA A 246 -3.39 1.87 -24.96
CA ALA A 246 -4.11 3.14 -24.84
C ALA A 246 -5.58 3.13 -25.30
N GLU A 247 -6.18 1.95 -25.46
CA GLU A 247 -7.63 1.82 -25.61
C GLU A 247 -8.27 1.55 -24.24
N MET A 248 -9.52 1.99 -24.07
CA MET A 248 -10.29 1.67 -22.87
C MET A 248 -10.61 0.18 -22.82
N GLY A 249 -10.75 -0.35 -21.61
CA GLY A 249 -11.21 -1.72 -21.41
C GLY A 249 -12.56 -1.98 -22.08
N GLU A 250 -12.79 -3.25 -22.38
CA GLU A 250 -14.06 -3.76 -22.87
C GLU A 250 -14.92 -4.11 -21.66
N GLN A 251 -16.02 -3.37 -21.49
CA GLN A 251 -17.00 -3.67 -20.45
C GLN A 251 -17.89 -4.84 -20.89
N LEU A 252 -17.78 -5.96 -20.18
CA LEU A 252 -18.52 -7.20 -20.47
C LEU A 252 -19.86 -7.26 -19.72
N VAL A 253 -19.92 -6.66 -18.53
CA VAL A 253 -21.11 -6.57 -17.69
C VAL A 253 -21.35 -5.12 -17.32
N SER A 254 -22.59 -4.66 -17.53
CA SER A 254 -23.10 -3.37 -17.03
C SER A 254 -23.98 -3.62 -15.83
N GLY A 255 -23.73 -2.88 -14.75
CA GLY A 255 -24.50 -2.98 -13.51
C GLY A 255 -24.34 -1.72 -12.67
N SER A 256 -24.86 -1.76 -11.46
CA SER A 256 -24.76 -0.65 -10.51
C SER A 256 -24.47 -1.18 -9.11
N TRP A 257 -23.28 -0.84 -8.61
CA TRP A 257 -22.85 -1.19 -7.25
C TRP A 257 -22.46 0.10 -6.52
N ASP A 258 -23.38 0.59 -5.70
CA ASP A 258 -23.16 1.72 -4.81
C ASP A 258 -22.69 1.23 -3.45
N LEU A 259 -21.46 1.59 -3.07
CA LEU A 259 -20.91 1.34 -1.74
C LEU A 259 -20.62 2.68 -1.07
N HIS A 260 -20.98 2.79 0.20
CA HIS A 260 -20.68 3.97 1.02
C HIS A 260 -20.52 3.60 2.49
N TRP A 261 -19.55 4.21 3.15
CA TRP A 261 -19.28 3.98 4.56
C TRP A 261 -18.45 5.10 5.15
N THR A 262 -18.33 5.14 6.47
CA THR A 262 -17.49 6.11 7.15
C THR A 262 -16.01 5.77 6.95
N LEU A 263 -15.25 6.65 6.29
CA LEU A 263 -13.81 6.47 6.11
C LEU A 263 -13.10 6.61 7.46
N THR A 264 -12.45 5.53 7.89
CA THR A 264 -11.60 5.52 9.09
C THR A 264 -10.15 5.40 8.69
N GLY A 265 -9.27 6.00 9.48
CA GLY A 265 -7.82 5.91 9.33
C GLY A 265 -7.11 6.41 10.57
N ALA A 266 -5.78 6.44 10.52
CA ALA A 266 -4.95 6.98 11.58
C ALA A 266 -4.40 8.35 11.17
N ASP A 267 -4.74 9.41 11.92
CA ASP A 267 -4.08 10.70 11.75
C ASP A 267 -2.66 10.64 12.34
N ASN A 268 -1.67 11.01 11.54
CA ASN A 268 -0.26 11.01 11.95
C ASN A 268 0.10 12.27 12.75
N SER A 269 -0.80 13.25 12.86
CA SER A 269 -0.57 14.50 13.59
C SER A 269 -0.36 14.29 15.10
N GLU A 270 -1.02 13.29 15.71
CA GLU A 270 -0.79 12.89 17.11
C GLU A 270 0.23 11.74 17.27
N SER A 271 0.67 11.17 16.15
CA SER A 271 1.63 10.05 16.10
C SER A 271 2.94 10.46 15.42
N SER A 272 3.47 11.65 15.76
CA SER A 272 4.81 12.04 15.31
C SER A 272 5.84 11.08 15.90
N VAL A 273 6.42 10.24 15.05
CA VAL A 273 7.51 9.34 15.44
C VAL A 273 8.79 10.15 15.63
N THR A 274 9.27 10.24 16.87
CA THR A 274 10.67 10.59 17.14
C THR A 274 11.53 9.38 16.83
N ILE A 275 12.15 9.33 15.65
CA ILE A 275 13.16 8.32 15.34
C ILE A 275 14.44 8.75 16.05
N THR A 276 14.93 7.93 16.98
CA THR A 276 16.29 8.12 17.54
C THR A 276 17.29 7.88 16.39
N PRO A 277 18.11 8.87 16.00
CA PRO A 277 19.15 8.64 15.01
C PRO A 277 20.04 7.50 15.46
N ASN A 278 20.48 6.66 14.52
CA ASN A 278 21.36 5.51 14.77
C ASN A 278 20.70 4.28 15.44
N ALA A 279 19.37 4.19 15.50
CA ALA A 279 18.68 2.95 15.90
C ALA A 279 18.38 2.04 14.68
N GLU A 280 18.58 0.73 14.84
CA GLU A 280 18.18 -0.26 13.84
C GLU A 280 16.65 -0.31 13.70
N ILE A 281 16.18 -0.34 12.46
CA ILE A 281 14.76 -0.39 12.11
C ILE A 281 14.34 -1.85 12.00
N GLY A 282 13.83 -2.41 13.10
CA GLY A 282 13.47 -3.83 13.19
C GLY A 282 14.66 -4.75 12.86
N ASP A 283 14.39 -5.94 12.30
CA ASP A 283 15.43 -6.92 11.94
C ASP A 283 16.04 -6.67 10.54
N SER A 284 15.86 -5.47 9.98
CA SER A 284 16.27 -5.17 8.61
C SER A 284 17.76 -4.92 8.43
N GLY A 285 18.51 -4.75 9.54
CA GLY A 285 19.90 -4.27 9.53
C GLY A 285 20.06 -2.86 8.96
N LEU A 286 18.95 -2.11 8.80
CA LEU A 286 18.96 -0.74 8.33
C LEU A 286 18.92 0.21 9.51
N THR A 287 19.79 1.21 9.47
CA THR A 287 19.86 2.28 10.46
C THR A 287 19.57 3.60 9.77
N LEU A 288 18.71 4.44 10.36
CA LEU A 288 18.58 5.82 9.92
C LEU A 288 19.77 6.62 10.48
N LEU A 289 20.69 6.99 9.59
CA LEU A 289 21.86 7.82 9.93
C LEU A 289 21.51 9.30 9.82
N GLU A 290 22.14 10.11 10.66
CA GLU A 290 22.11 11.57 10.61
C GLU A 290 23.06 12.12 9.52
#